data_AF-A0A268EI69-F1
#
_entry.id   AF-A0A268EI69-F1
#
_cell.length_a   1.000
_cell.length_b   1.000
_cell.length_c   1.000
_cell.angle_alpha   90.00
_cell.angle_beta   90.00
_cell.angle_gamma   90.00
#
_symmetry.space_group_name_H-M   'P 1'
#
loop_
_entity.id
_entity.type
_entity.pdbx_description
1 polymer ?
#
loop_
_entity_poly.entity_id
_entity_poly.type
_entity_poly.pdbx_seq_one_letter_code
_entity_poly.pdbx_strand_id
1 'polypeptide(L)' 'MYSLYYSKKEKVIEIKKAKKVLQKLEYTDEVTRYNDCYYICSKRSPLVEKAKEIHGEWVAEIEQELRALRSIEIK' A
#
# COMPACT_ATOMS: atom_id res chain seq x y z
N MET A 1 -10.05 8.77 -11.71
CA MET A 1 -10.15 8.13 -10.38
C MET A 1 -9.40 6.82 -10.37
N TYR A 2 -8.58 6.67 -9.35
CA TYR A 2 -7.71 5.52 -9.18
C TYR A 2 -7.87 4.99 -7.76
N SER A 3 -7.60 3.70 -7.61
CA SER A 3 -7.53 3.02 -6.34
C SER A 3 -6.19 2.32 -6.25
N LEU A 4 -5.56 2.43 -5.09
CA LEU A 4 -4.39 1.66 -4.70
C LEU A 4 -4.86 0.50 -3.83
N TYR A 5 -4.67 -0.72 -4.30
CA TYR A 5 -4.81 -1.94 -3.51
C TYR A 5 -3.44 -2.35 -2.98
N TYR A 6 -3.39 -2.82 -1.74
CA TYR A 6 -2.19 -3.44 -1.20
C TYR A 6 -2.54 -4.61 -0.29
N SER A 7 -1.72 -5.65 -0.36
CA SER A 7 -1.83 -6.82 0.50
C SER A 7 -0.44 -7.39 0.77
N LYS A 8 0.01 -7.30 2.02
CA LYS A 8 1.29 -7.86 2.45
C LYS A 8 1.29 -9.39 2.36
N LYS A 9 0.14 -10.01 2.64
CA LYS A 9 -0.08 -11.46 2.52
C LYS A 9 0.11 -11.95 1.08
N GLU A 10 -0.44 -11.22 0.11
CA GLU A 10 -0.32 -11.56 -1.31
C GLU A 10 0.94 -10.99 -1.97
N LYS A 11 1.69 -10.12 -1.27
CA LYS A 11 2.86 -9.38 -1.77
C LYS A 11 2.53 -8.53 -3.00
N VAL A 12 1.38 -7.85 -2.95
CA VAL A 12 0.87 -7.03 -4.06
C VAL A 12 0.69 -5.59 -3.60
N ILE A 13 1.13 -4.65 -4.44
CA ILE A 13 0.80 -3.22 -4.38
C ILE A 13 0.40 -2.81 -5.80
N GLU A 14 -0.85 -2.42 -6.01
CA GLU A 14 -1.40 -2.24 -7.35
C GLU A 14 -2.27 -0.99 -7.44
N ILE A 15 -2.03 -0.18 -8.48
CA ILE A 15 -2.85 1.00 -8.78
C ILE A 15 -3.68 0.74 -10.03
N LYS A 16 -5.00 0.80 -9.89
CA LYS A 16 -5.97 0.62 -10.99
C LYS A 16 -6.96 1.77 -11.05
N LYS A 17 -7.70 1.88 -12.16
CA LYS A 17 -8.89 2.73 -12.19
C LYS A 17 -9.89 2.21 -11.16
N ALA A 18 -10.48 3.11 -10.38
CA ALA A 18 -11.44 2.73 -9.36
C ALA A 18 -12.69 2.08 -10.00
N LYS A 19 -13.18 0.99 -9.40
CA LYS A 19 -14.40 0.29 -9.85
C LYS A 19 -15.63 1.22 -9.75
N LYS A 20 -16.65 0.98 -10.57
CA LYS A 20 -17.91 1.77 -10.59
C LYS A 20 -18.57 1.92 -9.21
N VAL A 21 -18.43 0.91 -8.34
CA VAL A 21 -18.98 0.93 -6.97
C VAL A 21 -18.30 2.00 -6.12
N LEU A 22 -17.00 2.19 -6.31
CA LEU A 22 -16.26 3.23 -5.61
C LEU A 22 -16.69 4.59 -6.16
N GLN A 23 -16.79 4.77 -7.48
CA GLN A 23 -17.04 6.05 -8.16
C GLN A 23 -18.24 6.89 -7.67
N LYS A 24 -19.13 6.34 -6.84
CA LYS A 24 -20.24 7.04 -6.19
C LYS A 24 -19.84 7.82 -4.91
N LEU A 25 -18.66 7.60 -4.37
CA LEU A 25 -18.16 8.35 -3.19
C LEU A 25 -17.83 9.79 -3.58
N GLU A 26 -17.83 10.71 -2.62
CA GLU A 26 -17.24 12.03 -2.83
C GLU A 26 -15.71 11.90 -2.77
N TYR A 27 -15.02 12.48 -3.74
CA TYR A 27 -13.57 12.32 -3.91
C TYR A 27 -12.84 13.64 -3.84
N THR A 28 -11.71 13.62 -3.13
CA THR A 28 -10.76 14.73 -3.10
C THR A 28 -9.52 14.39 -3.94
N ASP A 29 -8.71 15.41 -4.17
CA ASP A 29 -7.36 15.27 -4.74
C ASP A 29 -6.36 14.66 -3.74
N GLU A 30 -6.80 14.37 -2.53
CA GLU A 30 -6.00 13.78 -1.46
C GLU A 30 -6.13 12.25 -1.44
N VAL A 31 -5.10 11.59 -0.92
CA VAL A 31 -5.11 10.14 -0.75
C VAL A 31 -5.94 9.80 0.48
N THR A 32 -7.10 9.19 0.26
CA THR A 32 -8.01 8.79 1.34
C THR A 32 -8.00 7.27 1.51
N ARG A 33 -7.91 6.79 2.74
CA ARG A 33 -8.05 5.35 3.04
C ARG A 33 -9.52 4.96 2.94
N TYR A 34 -9.84 4.00 2.08
CA TYR A 34 -11.21 3.50 1.92
C TYR A 34 -11.50 2.34 2.86
N ASN A 35 -10.54 1.42 3.03
CA ASN A 35 -10.62 0.32 3.98
C ASN A 35 -9.21 -0.19 4.32
N ASP A 36 -9.12 -1.40 4.88
CA ASP A 36 -7.85 -1.96 5.31
C ASP A 36 -6.82 -2.20 4.20
N CYS A 37 -7.28 -2.40 2.97
CA CYS A 37 -6.42 -2.75 1.83
C CYS A 37 -6.47 -1.74 0.69
N TYR A 38 -7.30 -0.70 0.78
CA TYR A 38 -7.53 0.24 -0.32
C TYR A 38 -7.33 1.70 0.09
N TYR A 39 -6.61 2.42 -0.76
CA TYR A 39 -6.63 3.88 -0.84
C TYR A 39 -7.28 4.33 -2.15
N ILE A 40 -7.89 5.51 -2.13
CA ILE A 40 -8.56 6.13 -3.28
C ILE A 40 -8.09 7.56 -3.46
N CYS A 41 -8.02 8.01 -4.72
CA CYS A 41 -7.70 9.37 -5.09
C CYS A 41 -8.24 9.70 -6.49
N SER A 42 -8.56 10.97 -6.74
CA SER A 42 -8.92 11.45 -8.08
C SER A 42 -7.75 11.26 -9.07
N LYS A 43 -6.51 11.51 -8.60
CA LYS A 43 -5.24 11.49 -9.34
C LYS A 43 -4.44 10.22 -9.09
N ARG A 44 -3.64 9.81 -10.09
CA ARG A 44 -2.78 8.63 -10.00
C ARG A 44 -1.50 8.89 -9.21
N SER A 45 -0.87 10.05 -9.42
CA SER A 45 0.45 10.36 -8.85
C SER A 45 0.50 10.30 -7.32
N PRO A 46 -0.48 10.84 -6.57
CA PRO A 46 -0.48 10.73 -5.11
C PRO A 46 -0.53 9.27 -4.62
N LEU A 47 -1.26 8.40 -5.33
CA LEU A 47 -1.30 6.97 -5.02
C LEU A 47 0.03 6.26 -5.34
N VAL A 48 0.80 6.73 -6.33
CA VAL A 48 2.12 6.20 -6.63
C VAL A 48 3.09 6.50 -5.48
N GLU A 49 3.06 7.72 -4.95
CA GLU A 49 3.89 8.07 -3.79
C GLU A 49 3.49 7.26 -2.56
N LYS A 50 2.17 7.10 -2.30
CA LYS A 50 1.71 6.23 -1.21
C LYS A 50 2.10 4.76 -1.40
N ALA A 51 2.09 4.26 -2.64
CA ALA A 51 2.54 2.91 -2.95
C ALA A 51 4.04 2.70 -2.67
N LYS A 52 4.87 3.69 -2.98
CA LYS A 52 6.31 3.67 -2.65
C LYS A 52 6.55 3.70 -1.14
N GLU A 53 5.78 4.51 -0.41
CA GLU A 53 5.83 4.58 1.06
C GLU A 53 5.55 3.21 1.67
N ILE A 54 4.41 2.58 1.32
CA ILE A 54 4.02 1.24 1.80
C ILE A 54 5.08 0.19 1.45
N HIS A 55 5.62 0.23 0.23
CA HIS A 55 6.69 -0.67 -0.18
C HIS A 55 7.94 -0.49 0.68
N GLY A 56 8.34 0.76 0.95
CA GLY A 56 9.49 1.10 1.79
C GLY A 56 9.32 0.58 3.22
N GLU A 57 8.14 0.76 3.81
CA GLU A 57 7.78 0.22 5.13
C GLU A 57 7.95 -1.30 5.17
N TRP A 58 7.40 -2.02 4.18
CA TRP A 58 7.50 -3.48 4.14
C TRP A 58 8.93 -3.98 4.00
N VAL A 59 9.75 -3.30 3.17
CA VAL A 59 11.17 -3.65 3.02
C VAL A 59 11.90 -3.45 4.34
N ALA A 60 11.70 -2.31 5.00
CA ALA A 60 12.35 -2.01 6.28
C ALA A 60 11.98 -3.04 7.37
N GLU A 61 10.70 -3.41 7.47
CA GLU A 61 10.24 -4.44 8.40
C GLU A 61 10.91 -5.80 8.13
N ILE A 62 10.93 -6.25 6.87
CA ILE A 62 11.53 -7.53 6.50
C ILE A 62 13.06 -7.51 6.73
N GLU A 63 13.73 -6.39 6.45
CA GLU A 63 15.16 -6.25 6.73
C GLU A 63 15.47 -6.34 8.22
N GLN A 64 14.62 -5.76 9.09
CA GLN A 64 14.75 -5.88 10.53
C GLN A 64 14.54 -7.32 11.00
N GLU A 65 13.49 -7.99 10.52
CA GLU A 65 13.25 -9.41 10.82
C GLU A 65 14.43 -10.29 10.37
N LEU A 66 14.98 -10.04 9.18
CA LEU A 66 16.14 -10.77 8.67
C LEU A 66 17.39 -10.55 9.52
N ARG A 67 17.62 -9.32 10.00
CA ARG A 67 18.73 -9.02 10.92
C ARG A 67 18.57 -9.78 12.23
N ALA A 68 17.37 -9.79 12.81
CA ALA A 68 17.08 -10.51 14.05
C ALA A 68 17.31 -12.03 13.89
N LEU A 69 16.86 -12.61 12.78
CA LEU A 69 17.11 -14.02 12.45
C LEU A 69 18.60 -14.34 12.32
N ARG A 70 19.40 -13.44 11.71
CA ARG A 70 20.85 -13.62 11.55
C ARG A 70 21.62 -13.55 12.88
N SER A 71 21.07 -12.85 13.88
CA SER A 71 21.67 -12.75 15.22
C SER A 71 21.31 -13.90 16.17
N ILE A 72 20.59 -14.93 15.70
CA ILE A 72 20.24 -16.07 16.54
C ILE A 72 21.51 -16.85 16.88
N GLU A 73 21.82 -16.95 18.18
CA GLU A 73 22.88 -17.83 18.67
C GLU A 73 22.43 -19.29 18.62
N ILE A 74 23.19 -20.13 17.92
CA ILE A 74 22.99 -21.58 17.90
C ILE A 74 23.74 -22.16 19.10
N LYS A 75 23.03 -22.88 19.97
CA LYS A 75 23.58 -23.59 21.13
C LYS A 75 23.61 -25.08 20.89
#